data_AF-A0A0F9HFE1-F1
#
_entry.id   AF-A0A0F9HFE1-F1
#
_cell.length_a   1.000
_cell.length_b   1.000
_cell.length_c   1.000
_cell.angle_alpha   90.00
_cell.angle_beta   90.00
_cell.angle_gamma   90.00
#
_symmetry.space_group_name_H-M   'P 1'
#
loop_
_entity.id
_entity.type
_entity.pdbx_description
1 polymer ?
#
loop_
_entity_poly.entity_id
_entity_poly.type
_entity_poly.pdbx_seq_one_letter_code
_entity_poly.pdbx_strand_id
1 'polypeptide(L)'
;MNDEGKRMLNQIEDLLLRTRDLVGSEPASPDMTKKVELALLRPEGSRLDGVRLAQQMVEWPQPTVEEPDQATLEEWMWADGGCEATDGCWTEPDGTCLHGHPAWLLRLGLI
;
A
#
# COMPACT_ATOMS: atom_id res chain seq x y z
N MET A 1 15.20 26.08 24.51
CA MET A 1 14.28 24.93 24.42
C MET A 1 13.85 24.55 25.83
N ASN A 2 12.56 24.64 26.13
CA ASN A 2 12.01 24.39 27.48
C ASN A 2 11.92 22.87 27.76
N ASP A 3 11.74 22.50 29.03
CA ASP A 3 11.75 21.10 29.45
C ASP A 3 10.55 20.30 28.93
N GLU A 4 9.49 20.98 28.52
CA GLU A 4 8.33 20.39 27.85
C GLU A 4 8.65 20.01 26.40
N GLY A 5 9.35 20.89 25.66
CA GLY A 5 9.82 20.59 24.31
C GLY A 5 10.80 19.41 24.25
N LYS A 6 11.66 19.25 25.26
CA LYS A 6 12.56 18.09 25.37
C LYS A 6 11.80 16.78 25.61
N ARG A 7 10.75 16.81 26.44
CA ARG A 7 9.92 15.62 26.70
C ARG A 7 9.17 15.17 25.45
N MET A 8 8.64 16.13 24.69
CA MET A 8 7.90 15.84 23.47
C MET A 8 8.81 15.25 22.38
N LEU A 9 10.03 15.79 22.23
CA LEU A 9 11.03 15.23 21.31
C LEU A 9 11.43 13.79 21.70
N ASN A 10 11.65 13.53 22.99
CA ASN A 10 11.99 12.18 23.46
C ASN A 10 10.84 11.18 23.27
N GLN A 11 9.58 11.62 23.39
CA GLN A 11 8.41 10.78 23.12
C GLN A 11 8.28 10.44 21.63
N ILE A 12 8.58 11.40 20.74
CA ILE A 12 8.59 11.17 19.30
C ILE A 12 9.71 10.19 18.93
N GLU A 13 10.90 10.34 19.50
CA GLU A 13 12.04 9.45 19.25
C GLU A 13 11.77 8.01 19.71
N ASP A 14 11.15 7.83 20.88
CA ASP A 14 10.72 6.52 21.40
C ASP A 14 9.64 5.86 20.51
N LEU A 15 8.69 6.64 20.00
CA LEU A 15 7.67 6.16 19.05
C LEU A 15 8.27 5.71 17.72
N LEU A 16 9.25 6.46 17.20
CA LEU A 16 9.94 6.11 15.96
C LEU A 16 10.79 4.84 16.12
N LEU A 17 11.48 4.67 17.25
CA LEU A 17 12.26 3.47 17.55
C LEU A 17 11.38 2.23 17.66
N ARG A 18 10.23 2.32 18.35
CA ARG A 18 9.30 1.20 18.49
C ARG A 18 8.65 0.79 17.18
N THR A 19 8.37 1.77 16.31
CA THR A 19 7.80 1.49 14.98
C THR A 19 8.83 0.76 14.11
N ARG A 20 10.13 1.08 14.27
CA ARG A 20 11.23 0.42 13.57
C ARG A 20 11.38 -1.07 13.91
N ASP A 21 11.01 -1.47 15.13
CA ASP A 21 11.10 -2.86 15.57
C ASP A 21 9.91 -3.72 15.07
N LEU A 22 8.79 -3.09 14.72
CA LEU A 22 7.61 -3.76 14.16
C LEU A 22 7.70 -3.99 12.64
N VAL A 23 8.46 -3.13 11.95
CA VAL A 23 8.75 -3.26 10.53
C VAL A 23 10.11 -3.93 10.40
N GLY A 24 10.11 -5.26 10.33
CA GLY A 24 11.32 -6.07 10.17
C GLY A 24 12.27 -5.48 9.13
N SER A 25 13.55 -5.53 9.44
CA SER A 25 14.65 -4.95 8.68
C SER A 25 14.67 -5.35 7.20
N GLU A 26 14.21 -4.47 6.32
CA GLU A 26 14.75 -4.29 4.98
C GLU A 26 15.09 -2.79 4.82
N PRO A 27 16.31 -2.43 4.41
CA PRO A 27 16.64 -1.03 4.24
C PRO A 27 15.86 -0.50 3.03
N ALA A 28 14.83 0.30 3.31
CA ALA A 28 14.21 1.16 2.31
C ALA A 28 15.33 1.88 1.55
N SER A 29 15.37 1.68 0.24
CA SER A 29 16.36 2.26 -0.67
C SER A 29 16.63 3.73 -0.33
N PRO A 30 17.87 4.24 -0.43
CA PRO A 30 18.24 5.64 -0.09
C PRO A 30 17.42 6.72 -0.82
N ASP A 31 16.67 6.34 -1.85
CA ASP A 31 15.75 7.21 -2.61
C ASP A 31 14.41 7.47 -1.89
N MET A 32 14.05 6.68 -0.87
CA MET A 32 12.78 6.82 -0.14
C MET A 32 12.79 7.94 0.89
N THR A 33 13.91 8.14 1.60
CA THR A 33 13.99 9.12 2.70
C THR A 33 13.78 10.56 2.21
N LYS A 34 14.17 10.86 0.96
CA LYS A 34 13.98 12.19 0.35
C LYS A 34 12.56 12.44 -0.15
N LYS A 35 11.78 11.39 -0.43
CA LYS A 35 10.40 11.53 -0.94
C LYS A 35 9.39 11.71 0.18
N VAL A 36 9.64 11.14 1.36
CA VAL A 36 8.82 11.35 2.57
C VAL A 36 8.86 12.82 3.02
N GLU A 37 10.03 13.46 2.94
CA GLU A 37 10.19 14.87 3.30
C GLU A 37 9.43 15.82 2.36
N LEU A 38 9.25 15.43 1.09
CA LEU A 38 8.53 16.22 0.09
C LEU A 38 6.99 16.13 0.23
N ALA A 39 6.47 15.04 0.81
CA ALA A 39 5.03 14.83 1.01
C ALA A 39 4.48 15.55 2.25
N LEU A 40 5.31 15.78 3.28
CA LEU A 40 4.92 16.45 4.53
C LEU A 40 4.83 17.99 4.41
N LEU A 41 5.25 18.57 3.28
CA LEU A 41 5.33 20.02 3.07
C LEU A 41 4.20 20.60 2.19
N ARG A 42 3.15 19.85 1.88
CA ARG A 42 1.97 20.39 1.15
C ARG A 42 0.82 20.67 2.12
N PRO A 43 0.52 21.95 2.42
CA PRO A 43 -0.51 22.29 3.41
C PRO A 43 -1.95 22.19 2.90
N GLU A 44 -2.20 21.81 1.64
CA GLU A 44 -3.55 21.80 1.06
C GLU A 44 -3.80 20.53 0.24
N GLY A 45 -4.09 19.43 0.94
CA GLY A 45 -4.65 18.20 0.37
C GLY A 45 -5.70 17.69 1.34
N SER A 46 -6.91 17.45 0.85
CA SER A 46 -8.01 16.94 1.67
C SER A 46 -7.61 15.62 2.33
N ARG A 47 -8.17 15.32 3.50
CA ARG A 47 -7.90 14.07 4.25
C ARG A 47 -8.11 12.79 3.42
N LEU A 48 -8.84 12.86 2.31
CA LEU A 48 -9.08 11.76 1.37
C LEU A 48 -7.93 11.54 0.37
N ASP A 49 -7.07 12.55 0.17
CA ASP A 49 -5.93 12.46 -0.75
C ASP A 49 -4.79 11.59 -0.17
N GLY A 50 -4.66 11.57 1.17
CA GLY A 50 -3.64 10.76 1.85
C GLY A 50 -3.89 9.25 1.81
N VAL A 51 -5.16 8.82 1.84
CA VAL A 51 -5.52 7.38 1.79
C VAL A 51 -5.34 6.84 0.37
N ARG A 52 -5.74 7.61 -0.64
CA ARG A 52 -5.64 7.23 -2.05
C ARG A 52 -4.20 7.08 -2.52
N LEU A 53 -3.30 7.95 -2.05
CA LEU A 53 -1.87 7.85 -2.33
C LEU A 53 -1.23 6.66 -1.58
N ALA A 54 -1.67 6.35 -0.36
CA ALA A 54 -1.16 5.20 0.39
C ALA A 54 -1.50 3.85 -0.26
N GLN A 55 -2.71 3.72 -0.85
CA GLN A 55 -3.09 2.54 -1.65
C GLN A 55 -2.23 2.38 -2.92
N GLN A 56 -1.74 3.47 -3.50
CA GLN A 56 -0.83 3.44 -4.66
C GLN A 56 0.63 3.08 -4.31
N MET A 57 0.97 2.91 -3.03
CA MET A 57 2.35 2.74 -2.56
C MET A 57 2.68 1.33 -2.03
N VAL A 58 1.79 0.34 -2.19
CA VAL A 58 2.11 -1.07 -1.94
C VAL A 58 2.80 -1.61 -3.20
N GLU A 59 4.09 -1.95 -3.11
CA GLU A 59 4.78 -2.71 -4.16
C GLU A 59 4.19 -4.12 -4.20
N TRP A 60 3.25 -4.35 -5.12
CA TRP A 60 2.76 -5.69 -5.41
C TRP A 60 3.77 -6.51 -6.21
N PRO A 61 3.79 -7.85 -6.03
CA PRO A 61 4.55 -8.74 -6.90
C PRO A 61 4.22 -8.51 -8.39
N GLN A 62 5.19 -8.80 -9.25
CA GLN A 62 4.96 -8.75 -10.69
C GLN A 62 4.00 -9.88 -11.10
N PRO A 63 3.07 -9.65 -12.05
CA PRO A 63 2.19 -10.70 -12.52
C PRO A 63 2.98 -11.85 -13.13
N THR A 64 2.55 -13.09 -12.86
CA THR A 64 3.11 -14.30 -13.47
C THR A 64 2.17 -14.91 -14.51
N VAL A 65 0.96 -14.38 -14.63
CA VAL A 65 0.00 -14.70 -15.70
C VAL A 65 -0.33 -13.44 -16.51
N GLU A 66 -0.88 -13.64 -17.71
CA GLU A 66 -1.29 -12.52 -18.57
C GLU A 66 -2.48 -11.77 -17.98
N GLU A 67 -2.59 -10.49 -18.30
CA GLU A 67 -3.75 -9.68 -17.94
C GLU A 67 -5.00 -10.23 -18.67
N PRO A 68 -6.11 -10.45 -17.96
CA PRO A 68 -7.36 -10.92 -18.55
C PRO A 68 -7.92 -9.92 -19.57
N ASP A 69 -8.74 -10.41 -20.49
CA ASP A 69 -9.46 -9.53 -21.39
C ASP A 69 -10.62 -8.81 -20.68
N GLN A 70 -11.15 -7.77 -21.33
CA GLN A 70 -12.25 -6.97 -20.77
C GLN A 70 -13.49 -7.81 -20.46
N ALA A 71 -13.82 -8.80 -21.29
CA ALA A 71 -15.00 -9.63 -21.10
C ALA A 71 -14.89 -10.46 -19.80
N THR A 72 -13.70 -11.00 -19.55
CA THR A 72 -13.38 -11.75 -18.32
C THR A 72 -13.44 -10.86 -17.08
N LEU A 73 -12.90 -9.63 -17.15
CA LEU A 73 -12.97 -8.68 -16.04
C LEU A 73 -14.42 -8.29 -15.71
N GLU A 74 -15.24 -8.06 -16.73
CA GLU A 74 -16.67 -7.76 -16.56
C GLU A 74 -17.42 -8.93 -15.91
N GLU A 75 -17.14 -10.16 -16.33
CA GLU A 75 -17.74 -11.36 -15.72
C GLU A 75 -17.43 -11.43 -14.22
N TRP A 76 -16.17 -11.29 -13.82
CA TRP A 76 -15.78 -11.33 -12.41
C TRP A 76 -16.37 -10.21 -11.56
N MET A 77 -16.54 -9.02 -12.13
CA MET A 77 -17.19 -7.90 -11.43
C MET A 77 -18.64 -8.18 -11.07
N TRP A 78 -19.38 -8.92 -11.91
CA TRP A 78 -20.84 -9.04 -11.80
C TRP A 78 -21.35 -10.42 -11.40
N ALA A 79 -20.59 -11.50 -11.68
CA ALA A 79 -21.12 -12.85 -11.65
C ALA A 79 -20.47 -13.78 -10.61
N ASP A 80 -19.15 -13.74 -10.43
CA ASP A 80 -18.43 -14.89 -9.83
C ASP A 80 -18.12 -14.81 -8.33
N GLY A 81 -18.37 -13.67 -7.67
CA GLY A 81 -18.08 -13.50 -6.23
C GLY A 81 -16.60 -13.73 -5.87
N GLY A 82 -15.72 -13.73 -6.86
CA GLY A 82 -14.29 -14.02 -6.81
C GLY A 82 -13.65 -13.73 -8.17
N CYS A 83 -12.32 -13.68 -8.21
CA CYS A 83 -11.57 -13.51 -9.45
C CYS A 83 -10.16 -14.08 -9.32
N GLU A 84 -9.43 -14.12 -10.44
CA GLU A 84 -8.03 -14.50 -10.40
C GLU A 84 -7.14 -13.36 -9.87
N ALA A 85 -6.14 -13.77 -9.09
CA ALA A 85 -5.00 -12.96 -8.73
C ALA A 85 -3.97 -12.92 -9.88
N THR A 86 -3.03 -11.99 -9.78
CA THR A 86 -1.95 -11.82 -10.78
C THR A 86 -0.97 -12.99 -10.91
N ASP A 87 -1.13 -14.03 -10.09
CA ASP A 87 -0.43 -15.32 -10.21
C ASP A 87 -1.33 -16.47 -10.69
N GLY A 88 -2.61 -16.22 -10.97
CA GLY A 88 -3.60 -17.22 -11.36
C GLY A 88 -4.30 -17.92 -10.18
N CYS A 89 -4.04 -17.54 -8.93
CA CYS A 89 -4.82 -18.05 -7.79
C CYS A 89 -6.25 -17.48 -7.80
N TRP A 90 -7.25 -18.28 -7.41
CA TRP A 90 -8.60 -17.75 -7.16
C TRP A 90 -8.66 -17.07 -5.78
N THR A 91 -9.18 -15.84 -5.73
CA THR A 91 -9.27 -15.03 -4.52
C THR A 91 -10.54 -14.18 -4.51
N GLU A 92 -10.85 -13.56 -3.37
CA GLU A 92 -11.87 -12.51 -3.30
C GLU A 92 -11.45 -11.29 -4.17
N PRO A 93 -12.41 -10.56 -4.78
CA PRO A 93 -12.10 -9.48 -5.73
C PRO A 93 -11.19 -8.38 -5.18
N ASP A 94 -11.35 -8.02 -3.91
CA ASP A 94 -10.57 -7.03 -3.16
C ASP A 94 -9.44 -7.65 -2.34
N GLY A 95 -9.17 -8.94 -2.58
CA GLY A 95 -8.23 -9.74 -1.83
C GLY A 95 -6.84 -9.85 -2.45
N THR A 96 -5.98 -10.51 -1.67
CA THR A 96 -4.63 -10.94 -2.05
C THR A 96 -4.53 -12.43 -1.73
N CYS A 97 -3.97 -13.21 -2.64
CA CYS A 97 -3.78 -14.64 -2.42
C CYS A 97 -2.68 -14.91 -1.36
N LEU A 98 -2.53 -16.17 -0.94
CA LEU A 98 -1.51 -16.56 0.05
C LEU A 98 -0.06 -16.34 -0.41
N HIS A 99 0.17 -16.16 -1.72
CA HIS A 99 1.49 -15.82 -2.27
C HIS A 99 1.77 -14.31 -2.30
N GLY A 100 0.81 -13.47 -1.86
CA GLY A 100 0.95 -12.02 -1.84
C GLY A 100 0.59 -11.32 -3.16
N HIS A 101 0.06 -12.06 -4.14
CA HIS A 101 -0.41 -11.48 -5.40
C HIS A 101 -1.83 -10.90 -5.24
N PRO A 102 -2.06 -9.64 -5.64
CA PRO A 102 -3.40 -9.05 -5.60
C PRO A 102 -4.32 -9.69 -6.65
N ALA A 103 -5.62 -9.67 -6.38
CA ALA A 103 -6.68 -9.82 -7.38
C ALA A 103 -6.47 -8.86 -8.57
N TRP A 104 -6.80 -9.29 -9.78
CA TRP A 104 -6.72 -8.41 -10.97
C TRP A 104 -7.61 -7.17 -10.85
N LEU A 105 -8.81 -7.32 -10.29
CA LEU A 105 -9.76 -6.22 -10.09
C LEU A 105 -9.21 -5.15 -9.13
N LEU A 106 -8.61 -5.59 -8.02
CA LEU A 106 -7.92 -4.71 -7.07
C LEU A 106 -6.71 -4.02 -7.73
N ARG A 107 -5.91 -4.77 -8.49
CA ARG A 107 -4.69 -4.23 -9.13
C ARG A 107 -4.97 -3.14 -10.17
N LEU A 108 -6.03 -3.34 -10.95
CA LEU A 108 -6.44 -2.41 -12.00
C LEU A 108 -7.28 -1.24 -11.44
N GLY A 109 -7.62 -1.25 -10.15
CA GLY A 109 -8.39 -0.19 -9.50
C GLY A 109 -9.85 -0.15 -9.95
N LEU A 110 -10.43 -1.32 -10.24
CA LEU A 110 -11.82 -1.46 -10.66
C LEU A 110 -12.80 -1.57 -9.47
N ILE A 111 -12.27 -1.69 -8.25
CA ILE A 111 -12.99 -1.76 -6.97
C ILE A 111 -12.25 -0.98 -5.87
#